data_AF-A0A485LEP7-F1
#
_entry.id   AF-A0A485LEP7-F1
#
_cell.length_a   1.000
_cell.length_b   1.000
_cell.length_c   1.000
_cell.angle_alpha   90.00
_cell.angle_beta   90.00
_cell.angle_gamma   90.00
#
_symmetry.space_group_name_H-M   'P 1'
#
loop_
_entity.id
_entity.type
_entity.pdbx_description
1 polymer ?
#
loop_
_entity_poly.entity_id
_entity_poly.type
_entity_poly.pdbx_seq_one_letter_code
_entity_poly.pdbx_strand_id
1 'polypeptide(L)'
;MPEIEWRAAPESIMEDEDYTEKVDIYSFGVLLTELDTGRLPFSDVKSTMLSAAFASKLTSGALRPHMNPDCPPMIAKVVMECMRSDAQHRWSIDFVLEMLKC
;
A
#
# COMPACT_ATOMS: atom_id res chain seq x y z
N MET A 1 0.67 8.91 -20.15
CA MET A 1 -0.04 8.35 -18.98
C MET A 1 0.75 8.82 -17.78
N PRO A 2 0.16 9.60 -16.86
CA PRO A 2 0.94 10.07 -15.71
C PRO A 2 1.43 8.83 -14.97
N GLU A 3 2.69 8.89 -14.54
CA GLU A 3 3.39 7.82 -13.85
C GLU A 3 2.46 7.18 -12.82
N ILE A 4 2.29 5.86 -12.87
CA ILE A 4 1.56 5.13 -11.84
C ILE A 4 2.16 5.57 -10.51
N GLU A 5 1.41 6.38 -9.75
CA GLU A 5 1.83 6.78 -8.42
C GLU A 5 1.92 5.49 -7.64
N TRP A 6 3.14 5.07 -7.30
CA TRP A 6 3.43 3.81 -6.61
C TRP A 6 2.86 3.78 -5.18
N ARG A 7 2.21 4.87 -4.75
CA ARG A 7 1.38 4.95 -3.54
C ARG A 7 -0.09 4.66 -3.80
N ALA A 8 -0.53 4.63 -5.06
CA ALA A 8 -1.92 4.43 -5.44
C ALA A 8 -2.41 3.03 -5.02
N ALA A 9 -3.67 3.00 -4.61
CA ALA A 9 -4.35 1.76 -4.30
C ALA A 9 -4.64 0.95 -5.58
N PRO A 10 -4.72 -0.39 -5.51
CA PRO A 10 -5.07 -1.26 -6.64
C PRO A 10 -6.28 -0.80 -7.44
N GLU A 11 -7.35 -0.41 -6.74
CA GLU A 11 -8.61 0.01 -7.31
C GLU A 11 -8.51 1.35 -8.06
N SER A 12 -7.55 2.21 -7.72
CA SER A 12 -7.30 3.47 -8.44
C SER A 12 -6.78 3.24 -9.87
N ILE A 13 -6.40 2.00 -10.19
CA ILE A 13 -5.91 1.57 -11.50
C ILE A 13 -6.99 0.82 -12.28
N MET A 14 -8.04 0.35 -11.60
CA MET A 14 -9.13 -0.42 -12.17
C MET A 14 -10.26 0.53 -12.58
N GLU A 15 -10.82 0.36 -13.77
CA GLU A 15 -11.79 1.32 -14.34
C GLU A 15 -13.18 1.29 -13.65
N ASP A 16 -13.49 0.23 -12.89
CA ASP A 16 -14.84 -0.08 -12.37
C ASP A 16 -14.94 -0.23 -10.83
N GLU A 17 -13.95 0.24 -10.05
CA GLU A 17 -14.04 0.20 -8.58
C GLU A 17 -14.37 1.56 -7.95
N ASP A 18 -15.22 1.53 -6.93
CA ASP A 18 -15.65 2.73 -6.20
C ASP A 18 -14.47 3.38 -5.46
N TYR A 19 -14.15 4.60 -5.86
CA TYR A 19 -13.15 5.41 -5.17
C TYR A 19 -13.72 5.91 -3.84
N THR A 20 -13.23 5.33 -2.74
CA THR A 20 -13.63 5.66 -1.37
C THR A 20 -12.43 6.14 -0.57
N GLU A 21 -12.64 6.60 0.67
CA GLU A 21 -11.55 6.97 1.59
C GLU A 21 -10.54 5.82 1.84
N LYS A 22 -10.90 4.58 1.48
CA LYS A 22 -10.02 3.41 1.58
C LYS A 22 -8.78 3.50 0.71
N VAL A 23 -8.79 4.29 -0.36
CA VAL A 23 -7.61 4.55 -1.20
C VAL A 23 -6.53 5.32 -0.42
N ASP A 24 -6.93 6.26 0.43
CA ASP A 24 -6.03 7.02 1.29
C ASP A 24 -5.45 6.11 2.38
N ILE A 25 -6.25 5.17 2.90
CA ILE A 25 -5.80 4.19 3.89
C ILE A 25 -4.73 3.27 3.30
N TYR A 26 -4.88 2.83 2.05
CA TYR A 26 -3.84 2.07 1.35
C TYR A 26 -2.56 2.90 1.19
N SER A 27 -2.71 4.14 0.72
CA SER A 27 -1.59 5.06 0.50
C SER A 27 -0.84 5.34 1.81
N PHE A 28 -1.55 5.42 2.93
CA PHE A 28 -0.98 5.52 4.27
C PHE A 28 -0.17 4.28 4.65
N GLY A 29 -0.68 3.08 4.36
CA GLY A 29 0.07 1.83 4.53
C GLY A 29 1.38 1.81 3.73
N VAL A 30 1.34 2.25 2.46
CA VAL A 30 2.54 2.40 1.63
C VAL A 30 3.53 3.40 2.25
N LEU A 31 3.05 4.55 2.73
CA LEU A 31 3.89 5.55 3.41
C LEU A 31 4.56 4.98 4.67
N LEU A 32 3.84 4.22 5.48
CA LEU A 32 4.43 3.58 6.66
C LEU A 32 5.57 2.62 6.30
N THR A 33 5.48 1.92 5.15
CA THR A 33 6.58 1.08 4.67
C THR A 33 7.81 1.88 4.25
N GLU A 34 7.60 3.06 3.67
CA GLU A 34 8.68 3.99 3.33
C GLU A 34 9.38 4.54 4.57
N LEU A 35 8.61 4.87 5.60
CA LEU A 35 9.15 5.36 6.88
C LEU A 35 9.95 4.29 7.61
N ASP A 36 9.48 3.05 7.61
CA ASP A 36 10.15 1.92 8.26
C ASP A 36 11.44 1.51 7.54
N THR A 37 11.43 1.51 6.21
CA THR A 37 12.59 1.09 5.40
C THR A 37 13.56 2.22 5.06
N GLY A 38 13.10 3.48 5.13
CA GLY A 38 13.83 4.64 4.64
C GLY A 38 14.05 4.65 3.12
N ARG A 39 13.30 3.85 2.37
CA ARG A 39 13.45 3.67 0.92
C ARG A 39 12.13 3.92 0.20
N LEU A 40 12.23 4.40 -1.03
CA LEU A 40 11.07 4.51 -1.90
C LEU A 40 10.42 3.13 -2.09
N PRO A 41 9.11 2.99 -1.84
CA PRO A 41 8.37 1.77 -2.12
C PRO A 41 8.60 1.30 -3.54
N PHE A 42 8.81 -0.02 -3.67
CA PHE A 42 9.08 -0.69 -4.93
C PHE A 42 10.34 -0.21 -5.68
N SER A 43 11.29 0.46 -5.00
CA SER A 43 12.55 0.92 -5.60
C SER A 43 13.27 -0.16 -6.40
N ASP A 44 13.19 -1.41 -5.92
CA ASP A 44 13.94 -2.54 -6.45
C ASP A 44 13.36 -3.06 -7.77
N VAL A 45 12.07 -2.81 -8.03
CA VAL A 45 11.37 -3.29 -9.23
C VAL A 45 11.01 -2.17 -10.20
N LYS A 46 11.01 -0.90 -9.76
CA LYS A 46 10.58 0.24 -10.60
C LYS A 46 11.44 0.44 -11.85
N SER A 47 12.75 0.24 -11.75
CA SER A 47 13.68 0.46 -12.87
C SER A 47 13.66 -0.66 -13.92
N THR A 48 13.14 -1.84 -13.57
CA THR A 48 13.23 -3.06 -14.39
C THR A 48 11.87 -3.56 -14.88
N MET A 49 10.77 -3.12 -14.28
CA MET A 49 9.42 -3.59 -14.59
C MET A 49 8.66 -2.62 -15.50
N LEU A 50 8.03 -3.15 -16.54
CA LEU A 50 7.11 -2.39 -17.39
C LEU A 50 5.88 -1.94 -16.59
N SER A 51 5.38 -0.73 -16.84
CA SER A 51 4.23 -0.15 -16.12
C SER A 51 2.98 -1.04 -16.13
N ALA A 52 2.68 -1.71 -17.23
CA ALA A 52 1.55 -2.64 -17.32
C ALA A 52 1.74 -3.89 -16.43
N ALA A 53 2.97 -4.41 -16.36
CA ALA A 53 3.29 -5.54 -15.49
C ALA A 53 3.25 -5.12 -14.01
N PHE A 54 3.68 -3.90 -13.69
CA PHE A 54 3.56 -3.33 -12.34
C PHE A 54 2.09 -3.22 -11.93
N ALA A 55 1.25 -2.60 -12.78
CA ALA A 55 -0.19 -2.49 -12.55
C ALA A 55 -0.84 -3.86 -12.31
N SER A 56 -0.58 -4.84 -13.20
CA SER A 56 -1.12 -6.19 -13.08
C SER A 56 -0.68 -6.91 -11.79
N LYS A 57 0.58 -6.76 -11.37
CA LYS A 57 1.05 -7.35 -10.12
C LYS A 57 0.51 -6.64 -8.88
N LEU A 58 0.33 -5.32 -8.95
CA LEU A 58 -0.26 -4.54 -7.86
C LEU A 58 -1.75 -4.91 -7.67
N THR A 59 -2.52 -4.99 -8.76
CA THR A 59 -3.95 -5.35 -8.71
C THR A 59 -4.20 -6.79 -8.30
N SER A 60 -3.38 -7.74 -8.77
CA SER A 60 -3.48 -9.15 -8.34
C SER A 60 -3.04 -9.41 -6.89
N GLY A 61 -2.41 -8.43 -6.22
CA GLY A 61 -1.83 -8.63 -4.89
C GLY A 61 -0.47 -9.33 -4.87
N ALA A 62 0.07 -9.69 -6.04
CA ALA A 62 1.39 -10.31 -6.15
C ALA A 62 2.55 -9.35 -5.83
N LEU A 63 2.28 -8.05 -5.79
CA LEU A 63 3.25 -7.02 -5.42
C LEU A 63 2.71 -6.17 -4.27
N ARG A 64 3.47 -6.16 -3.16
CA ARG A 64 3.25 -5.31 -1.98
C ARG A 64 4.63 -4.84 -1.47
N PRO A 65 4.73 -3.65 -0.87
CA PRO A 65 5.98 -3.20 -0.29
C PRO A 65 6.30 -4.05 0.94
N HIS A 66 7.59 -4.23 1.19
CA HIS A 66 8.09 -5.04 2.30
C HIS A 66 8.52 -4.14 3.45
N MET A 67 8.26 -4.60 4.67
CA MET A 67 8.76 -3.98 5.90
C MET A 67 10.17 -4.51 6.21
N ASN A 68 10.92 -3.75 6.99
CA ASN A 68 12.17 -4.19 7.60
C ASN A 68 11.88 -5.36 8.58
N PRO A 69 12.71 -6.43 8.60
CA PRO A 69 12.54 -7.52 9.56
C PRO A 69 12.49 -7.09 11.04
N ASP A 70 13.14 -5.97 11.37
CA ASP A 70 13.16 -5.41 12.73
C ASP A 70 11.97 -4.48 13.03
N CYS A 71 11.02 -4.33 12.10
CA CYS A 71 9.84 -3.50 12.28
C CYS A 71 9.01 -3.97 13.50
N PRO A 72 8.59 -3.06 14.40
CA PRO A 72 7.71 -3.42 15.50
C PRO A 72 6.46 -4.19 15.03
N PRO A 73 6.12 -5.35 15.62
CA PRO A 73 5.04 -6.20 15.14
C PRO A 73 3.68 -5.48 14.98
N MET A 74 3.43 -4.49 15.84
CA MET A 74 2.21 -3.70 15.77
C MET A 74 2.16 -2.83 14.51
N ILE A 75 3.26 -2.18 14.14
CA ILE A 75 3.35 -1.34 12.95
C ILE A 75 3.21 -2.20 11.70
N ALA A 76 3.90 -3.34 11.65
CA ALA A 76 3.77 -4.31 10.55
C ALA A 76 2.32 -4.80 10.37
N LYS A 77 1.60 -5.02 11.47
CA LYS A 77 0.17 -5.36 11.44
C LYS A 77 -0.68 -4.22 10.88
N VAL A 78 -0.47 -2.98 11.35
CA VAL A 78 -1.19 -1.81 10.82
C VAL A 78 -0.99 -1.68 9.31
N VAL A 79 0.26 -1.79 8.84
CA VAL A 79 0.59 -1.74 7.40
C VAL A 79 -0.16 -2.82 6.62
N MET A 80 -0.12 -4.07 7.10
CA MET A 80 -0.82 -5.18 6.44
C MET A 80 -2.32 -4.90 6.28
N GLU A 81 -2.95 -4.37 7.33
CA GLU A 81 -4.40 -4.12 7.35
C GLU A 81 -4.79 -2.89 6.53
N CYS A 82 -3.92 -1.88 6.47
CA CYS A 82 -4.06 -0.77 5.52
C CYS A 82 -3.98 -1.23 4.06
N MET A 83 -3.19 -2.26 3.77
CA MET A 83 -2.87 -2.69 2.40
C MET A 83 -3.60 -3.97 1.94
N ARG A 84 -4.73 -4.31 2.59
CA ARG A 84 -5.62 -5.39 2.15
C ARG A 84 -6.05 -5.16 0.70
N SER A 85 -6.05 -6.23 -0.11
CA SER A 85 -6.43 -6.16 -1.52
C SER A 85 -7.87 -5.67 -1.70
N ASP A 86 -8.79 -6.21 -0.91
CA ASP A 86 -10.16 -5.73 -0.87
C ASP A 86 -10.25 -4.48 0.03
N ALA A 87 -10.69 -3.36 -0.55
CA ALA A 87 -10.83 -2.08 0.12
C ALA A 87 -11.80 -2.11 1.31
N GLN A 88 -12.85 -2.94 1.25
CA GLN A 88 -13.85 -3.05 2.32
C GLN A 88 -13.27 -3.69 3.58
N HIS A 89 -12.23 -4.51 3.43
CA HIS A 89 -11.55 -5.19 4.53
C HIS A 89 -10.43 -4.35 5.16
N ARG A 90 -10.07 -3.20 4.57
CA ARG A 90 -9.13 -2.27 5.21
C ARG A 90 -9.77 -1.64 6.43
N TRP A 91 -8.99 -1.45 7.50
CA TRP A 91 -9.46 -0.74 8.69
C TRP A 91 -9.90 0.69 8.37
N SER A 92 -10.65 1.32 9.27
CA SER A 92 -10.90 2.77 9.20
C SER A 92 -9.66 3.53 9.69
N ILE A 93 -9.53 4.79 9.29
CA ILE A 93 -8.43 5.63 9.77
C ILE A 93 -8.50 5.82 11.30
N ASP A 94 -9.69 5.90 11.88
CA ASP A 94 -9.87 6.00 13.34
C ASP A 94 -9.26 4.81 14.07
N PHE A 95 -9.52 3.60 13.58
CA PHE A 95 -8.98 2.38 14.17
C PHE A 95 -7.47 2.27 13.97
N VAL A 96 -6.97 2.64 12.78
CA VAL A 96 -5.52 2.72 12.52
C VAL A 96 -4.84 3.66 13.50
N LEU A 97 -5.39 4.86 13.71
CA LEU A 97 -4.85 5.83 14.65
C LEU A 97 -4.94 5.35 16.09
N GLU A 98 -5.97 4.61 16.47
CA GLU A 98 -6.04 3.97 17.79
C GLU A 98 -4.91 2.96 18.00
N MET A 99 -4.64 2.11 17.01
CA MET A 99 -3.56 1.11 17.09
C MET A 99 -2.15 1.73 17.12
N LEU A 100 -1.99 2.94 16.58
CA LEU A 100 -0.71 3.67 16.57
C LEU A 100 -0.51 4.57 17.79
N LYS A 101 -1.54 4.77 18.61
CA LYS A 101 -1.40 5.49 19.89
C LYS A 101 -0.68 4.58 20.89
N CYS A 102 0.40 5.10 21.46
CA CYS A 102 1.06 4.52 22.64
C CYS A 102 0.17 4.66 23.87
#